data_AF-A0A429AT49-F1
#
_entry.id   AF-A0A429AT49-F1
#
_cell.length_a   1.000
_cell.length_b   1.000
_cell.length_c   1.000
_cell.angle_alpha   90.00
_cell.angle_beta   90.00
_cell.angle_gamma   90.00
#
_symmetry.space_group_name_H-M   'P 1'
#
loop_
_entity.id
_entity.type
_entity.pdbx_description
1 polymer ?
#
loop_
_entity_poly.entity_id
_entity_poly.type
_entity_poly.pdbx_seq_one_letter_code
_entity_poly.pdbx_strand_id
1 'polypeptide(L)'
;MSAEIVQLAEQAGPYLTTAVSAYGAAVLTRAEGTAADATVALGQRILQTVWRRRDQAGQAELERVVDEAADEQDETYTAAVLGRLLRRALQGDAELRAELAAMLPVPAVGSVSVTASGERSIAGQHIGTAITGDGHTAPQP
;
A
#
# COMPACT_ATOMS: atom_id res chain seq x y z
N MET A 1 2.52 4.12 18.51
CA MET A 1 3.30 3.36 17.50
C MET A 1 2.32 2.81 16.47
N SER A 2 1.85 3.67 15.58
CA SER A 2 0.75 3.35 14.66
C SER A 2 0.80 4.22 13.39
N ALA A 3 1.06 5.52 13.52
CA ALA A 3 1.12 6.45 12.38
C ALA A 3 2.19 6.08 11.34
N GLU A 4 3.42 5.77 11.76
CA GLU A 4 4.51 5.36 10.86
C GLU A 4 4.17 4.08 10.09
N ILE A 5 3.64 3.05 10.78
CA ILE A 5 3.25 1.78 10.16
C ILE A 5 2.13 1.98 9.14
N VAL A 6 1.15 2.83 9.48
CA VAL A 6 0.05 3.17 8.57
C VAL A 6 0.59 3.88 7.33
N GLN A 7 1.45 4.87 7.51
CA GLN A 7 2.06 5.62 6.40
C GLN A 7 2.90 4.71 5.49
N LEU A 8 3.75 3.85 6.04
CA LEU A 8 4.55 2.92 5.24
C LEU A 8 3.67 1.94 4.46
N ALA A 9 2.59 1.45 5.07
CA ALA A 9 1.65 0.56 4.41
C ALA A 9 0.85 1.25 3.29
N GLU A 10 0.44 2.50 3.50
CA GLU A 10 -0.24 3.31 2.49
C GLU A 10 0.66 3.63 1.31
N GLN A 11 1.92 3.98 1.57
CA GLN A 11 2.92 4.24 0.52
C GLN A 11 3.27 2.98 -0.26
N ALA A 12 3.33 1.82 0.39
CA ALA A 12 3.64 0.54 -0.26
C ALA A 12 2.46 0.00 -1.10
N GLY A 13 1.22 0.31 -0.71
CA GLY A 13 -0.01 -0.28 -1.26
C GLY A 13 -0.04 -0.38 -2.80
N PRO A 14 0.14 0.71 -3.55
CA PRO A 14 0.10 0.70 -5.01
C PRO A 14 1.15 -0.21 -5.66
N TYR A 15 2.33 -0.32 -5.06
CA TYR A 15 3.39 -1.22 -5.56
C TYR A 15 3.00 -2.68 -5.34
N LEU A 16 2.44 -3.00 -4.16
CA LEU A 16 2.01 -4.35 -3.83
C LEU A 16 0.89 -4.82 -4.76
N THR A 17 -0.14 -4.00 -4.95
CA THR A 17 -1.27 -4.35 -5.83
C THR A 17 -0.79 -4.57 -7.26
N THR A 18 0.03 -3.66 -7.79
CA THR A 18 0.57 -3.77 -9.15
C THR A 18 1.40 -5.04 -9.33
N ALA A 19 2.24 -5.39 -8.35
CA ALA A 19 3.07 -6.59 -8.41
C ALA A 19 2.23 -7.88 -8.33
N VAL A 20 1.20 -7.91 -7.47
CA VAL A 20 0.27 -9.05 -7.36
C VAL A 20 -0.57 -9.19 -8.63
N SER A 21 -1.08 -8.11 -9.20
CA SER A 21 -1.81 -8.17 -10.47
C SER A 21 -0.93 -8.63 -11.64
N ALA A 22 0.36 -8.30 -11.63
CA ALA A 22 1.30 -8.68 -12.68
C ALA A 22 1.76 -10.15 -12.61
N TYR A 23 1.98 -10.66 -11.39
CA TYR A 23 2.64 -11.95 -11.18
C TYR A 23 1.83 -12.98 -10.38
N GLY A 24 0.71 -12.58 -9.79
CA GLY A 24 -0.06 -13.40 -8.86
C GLY A 24 0.80 -13.93 -7.70
N ALA A 25 0.51 -15.14 -7.24
CA ALA A 25 1.29 -15.82 -6.19
C ALA A 25 2.79 -15.97 -6.54
N ALA A 26 3.15 -15.99 -7.83
CA ALA A 26 4.56 -16.12 -8.24
C ALA A 26 5.42 -14.91 -7.83
N VAL A 27 4.82 -13.78 -7.42
CA VAL A 27 5.54 -12.59 -6.93
C VAL A 27 6.51 -12.92 -5.78
N LEU A 28 6.19 -13.94 -4.97
CA LEU A 28 6.95 -14.31 -3.78
C LEU A 28 8.22 -15.10 -4.07
N THR A 29 8.26 -15.85 -5.17
CA THR A 29 9.34 -16.80 -5.50
C THR A 29 10.05 -16.49 -6.81
N ARG A 30 9.45 -15.69 -7.68
CA ARG A 30 10.03 -15.30 -8.97
C ARG A 30 11.28 -14.46 -8.76
N ALA A 31 12.34 -14.73 -9.53
CA ALA A 31 13.51 -13.87 -9.58
C ALA A 31 13.15 -12.49 -10.16
N GLU A 32 13.77 -11.42 -9.68
CA GLU A 32 13.60 -10.07 -10.25
C GLU A 32 13.95 -10.11 -11.75
N GLY A 33 12.96 -9.83 -12.60
CA GLY A 33 13.14 -9.80 -14.04
C GLY A 33 13.59 -8.41 -14.49
N THR A 34 14.64 -8.32 -15.30
CA THR A 34 15.20 -7.03 -15.79
C THR A 34 14.27 -6.23 -16.72
N ALA A 35 13.12 -6.79 -17.10
CA ALA A 35 12.11 -6.14 -17.95
C ALA A 35 10.84 -5.73 -17.18
N ALA A 36 10.78 -5.92 -15.87
CA ALA A 36 9.65 -5.50 -15.06
C ALA A 36 9.57 -3.97 -14.98
N ASP A 37 8.35 -3.43 -15.01
CA ASP A 37 8.11 -2.03 -14.65
C ASP A 37 8.67 -1.76 -13.24
N ALA A 38 9.24 -0.58 -13.02
CA ALA A 38 9.86 -0.23 -11.74
C ALA A 38 8.87 -0.37 -10.56
N THR A 39 7.58 -0.14 -10.80
CA THR A 39 6.50 -0.30 -9.82
C THR A 39 6.31 -1.77 -9.43
N VAL A 40 6.27 -2.64 -10.43
CA VAL A 40 6.14 -4.10 -10.25
C VAL A 40 7.36 -4.65 -9.51
N ALA A 41 8.56 -4.23 -9.92
CA ALA A 41 9.81 -4.66 -9.30
C ALA A 41 9.89 -4.24 -7.82
N LEU A 42 9.48 -3.01 -7.49
CA LEU A 42 9.44 -2.56 -6.10
C LEU A 42 8.43 -3.34 -5.26
N GLY A 43 7.21 -3.54 -5.77
CA GLY A 43 6.19 -4.33 -5.07
C GLY A 43 6.64 -5.77 -4.80
N GLN A 44 7.26 -6.38 -5.81
CA GLN A 44 7.86 -7.72 -5.70
C GLN A 44 8.94 -7.76 -4.61
N ARG A 45 9.87 -6.81 -4.62
CA ARG A 45 10.95 -6.73 -3.62
C ARG A 45 10.42 -6.54 -2.20
N ILE A 46 9.38 -5.73 -2.01
CA ILE A 46 8.75 -5.56 -0.70
C ILE A 46 8.14 -6.89 -0.23
N LEU A 47 7.35 -7.56 -1.07
CA LEU A 47 6.73 -8.84 -0.71
C LEU A 47 7.77 -9.93 -0.41
N GLN A 48 8.85 -10.00 -1.18
CA GLN A 48 9.95 -10.95 -0.94
C GLN A 48 10.70 -10.66 0.35
N THR A 49 10.84 -9.39 0.73
CA THR A 49 11.45 -8.99 2.01
C THR A 49 10.59 -9.45 3.18
N VAL A 50 9.26 -9.26 3.09
CA VAL A 50 8.31 -9.76 4.10
C VAL A 50 8.33 -11.30 4.14
N TRP A 51 8.40 -11.97 2.99
CA TRP A 51 8.46 -13.43 2.88
C TRP A 51 9.69 -14.02 3.57
N ARG A 52 10.88 -13.46 3.32
CA ARG A 52 12.17 -13.96 3.85
C ARG A 52 12.29 -13.83 5.37
N ARG A 53 11.56 -12.90 5.98
CA ARG A 53 11.56 -12.67 7.44
C ARG A 53 10.60 -13.59 8.21
N ARG A 54 9.76 -14.37 7.50
CA ARG A 54 8.79 -15.28 8.11
C ARG A 54 9.33 -16.71 8.20
N ASP A 55 8.81 -17.44 9.18
CA ASP A 55 8.98 -18.89 9.29
C ASP A 55 8.09 -19.62 8.26
N GLN A 56 8.22 -20.95 8.18
CA GLN A 56 7.50 -21.77 7.20
C GLN A 56 5.97 -21.60 7.29
N ALA A 57 5.43 -21.49 8.50
CA ALA A 57 3.99 -21.28 8.70
C ALA A 57 3.55 -19.88 8.24
N GLY A 58 4.33 -18.85 8.56
CA GLY A 58 4.06 -17.48 8.12
C GLY A 58 4.23 -17.28 6.62
N GLN A 59 5.11 -18.04 5.98
CA GLN A 59 5.27 -18.10 4.53
C GLN A 59 4.04 -18.73 3.87
N ALA A 60 3.60 -19.90 4.31
CA ALA A 60 2.40 -20.54 3.76
C ALA A 60 1.15 -19.64 3.87
N GLU A 61 0.99 -18.93 4.99
CA GLU A 61 -0.12 -17.97 5.14
C GLU A 61 0.03 -16.75 4.22
N LEU A 62 1.24 -16.24 4.02
CA LEU A 62 1.48 -15.14 3.09
C LEU A 62 1.19 -15.57 1.64
N GLU A 63 1.57 -16.79 1.25
CA GLU A 63 1.28 -17.35 -0.07
C GLU A 63 -0.21 -17.42 -0.30
N ARG A 64 -0.96 -18.02 0.65
CA ARG A 64 -2.41 -18.15 0.58
C ARG A 64 -3.10 -16.79 0.42
N VAL A 65 -2.65 -15.78 1.18
CA VAL A 65 -3.24 -14.44 1.13
C VAL A 65 -2.93 -13.73 -0.18
N VAL A 66 -1.71 -13.90 -0.72
CA VAL A 66 -1.33 -13.31 -2.01
C VAL A 66 -2.05 -13.99 -3.17
N ASP A 67 -2.24 -15.32 -3.08
CA ASP A 67 -3.01 -16.10 -4.05
C ASP A 67 -4.48 -15.66 -4.07
N GLU A 68 -5.11 -15.54 -2.89
CA GLU A 68 -6.48 -15.01 -2.75
C GLU A 68 -6.60 -13.59 -3.32
N ALA A 69 -5.62 -12.73 -3.05
CA ALA A 69 -5.61 -11.35 -3.54
C ALA A 69 -5.32 -11.24 -5.06
N ALA A 70 -4.70 -12.26 -5.65
CA ALA A 70 -4.43 -12.33 -7.08
C ALA A 70 -5.65 -12.80 -7.89
N ASP A 71 -6.46 -13.70 -7.30
CA ASP A 71 -7.69 -14.20 -7.90
C ASP A 71 -8.85 -13.19 -7.79
N GLU A 72 -8.75 -12.22 -6.88
CA GLU A 72 -9.75 -11.18 -6.70
C GLU A 72 -9.69 -10.11 -7.81
N GLN A 73 -10.87 -9.74 -8.33
CA GLN A 73 -11.01 -8.70 -9.36
C GLN A 73 -11.25 -7.31 -8.75
N ASP A 74 -11.65 -7.24 -7.48
CA ASP A 74 -11.76 -6.00 -6.72
C ASP A 74 -10.39 -5.50 -6.22
N GLU A 75 -9.82 -4.53 -6.93
CA GLU A 75 -8.58 -3.85 -6.54
C GLU A 75 -8.64 -3.23 -5.13
N THR A 76 -9.82 -2.79 -4.68
CA THR A 76 -10.01 -2.21 -3.34
C THR A 76 -9.86 -3.29 -2.27
N TYR A 77 -10.43 -4.47 -2.51
CA TYR A 77 -10.25 -5.62 -1.64
C TYR A 77 -8.77 -6.03 -1.59
N THR A 78 -8.13 -6.18 -2.75
CA THR A 78 -6.72 -6.54 -2.87
C THR A 78 -5.81 -5.55 -2.12
N ALA A 79 -6.02 -4.25 -2.29
CA ALA A 79 -5.31 -3.21 -1.53
C ALA A 79 -5.53 -3.34 -0.02
N ALA A 80 -6.77 -3.58 0.42
CA ALA A 80 -7.09 -3.69 1.84
C ALA A 80 -6.45 -4.92 2.49
N VAL A 81 -6.45 -6.05 1.80
CA VAL A 81 -5.85 -7.31 2.26
C VAL A 81 -4.33 -7.19 2.35
N LEU A 82 -3.68 -6.73 1.28
CA LEU A 82 -2.22 -6.56 1.24
C LEU A 82 -1.76 -5.51 2.26
N GLY A 83 -2.49 -4.40 2.38
CA GLY A 83 -2.21 -3.37 3.39
C GLY A 83 -2.33 -3.89 4.82
N ARG A 84 -3.35 -4.70 5.12
CA ARG A 84 -3.49 -5.35 6.43
C ARG A 84 -2.34 -6.31 6.72
N LEU A 85 -1.96 -7.12 5.74
CA LEU A 85 -0.86 -8.06 5.86
C LEU A 85 0.46 -7.34 6.17
N LEU A 86 0.74 -6.26 5.43
CA LEU A 86 1.96 -5.48 5.61
C LEU A 86 1.99 -4.81 6.98
N ARG A 87 0.89 -4.19 7.42
CA ARG A 87 0.81 -3.59 8.77
C ARG A 87 1.11 -4.62 9.87
N ARG A 88 0.58 -5.84 9.74
CA ARG A 88 0.87 -6.93 10.68
C ARG A 88 2.34 -7.34 10.68
N ALA A 89 2.97 -7.39 9.51
CA ALA A 89 4.41 -7.67 9.41
C ALA A 89 5.26 -6.58 10.09
N LEU A 90 4.91 -5.31 9.90
CA LEU A 90 5.65 -4.16 10.43
C LEU A 90 5.52 -3.99 11.96
N GLN A 91 4.43 -4.48 12.56
CA GLN A 91 4.19 -4.37 14.01
C GLN A 91 5.25 -5.08 14.85
N GLY A 92 5.71 -6.24 14.39
CA GLY A 92 6.68 -7.08 15.12
C GLY A 92 8.14 -6.86 14.74
N ASP A 93 8.42 -6.14 13.65
CA ASP A 93 9.75 -6.09 13.05
C ASP A 93 10.19 -4.64 12.80
N ALA A 94 11.12 -4.16 13.62
CA ALA A 94 11.70 -2.82 13.50
C ALA A 94 12.68 -2.69 12.32
N GLU A 95 13.37 -3.76 11.98
CA GLU A 95 14.31 -3.77 10.87
C GLU A 95 13.54 -3.76 9.54
N LEU A 96 12.45 -4.52 9.44
CA LEU A 96 11.57 -4.48 8.28
C LEU A 96 11.01 -3.08 8.05
N ARG A 97 10.68 -2.33 9.12
CA ARG A 97 10.25 -0.94 9.01
C ARG A 97 11.33 -0.05 8.42
N ALA A 98 12.56 -0.15 8.93
CA ALA A 98 13.69 0.63 8.42
C ALA A 98 14.04 0.27 6.97
N GLU A 99 14.02 -1.02 6.65
CA GLU A 99 14.29 -1.54 5.31
C GLU A 99 13.21 -1.09 4.31
N LEU A 100 11.93 -1.18 4.68
CA LEU A 100 10.83 -0.68 3.85
C LEU A 100 10.90 0.83 3.64
N ALA A 101 11.20 1.60 4.69
CA ALA A 101 11.36 3.05 4.59
C ALA A 101 12.51 3.45 3.65
N ALA A 102 13.57 2.65 3.58
CA ALA A 102 14.69 2.87 2.67
C ALA A 102 14.39 2.45 1.22
N MET A 103 13.47 1.50 1.00
CA MET A 103 13.06 1.04 -0.33
C MET A 103 12.04 1.97 -0.97
N LEU A 104 11.12 2.53 -0.18
CA LEU A 104 10.06 3.39 -0.70
C LEU A 104 10.65 4.71 -1.19
N PRO A 105 10.18 5.22 -2.35
CA PRO A 105 10.62 6.52 -2.83
C PRO A 105 10.26 7.57 -1.78
N VAL A 106 11.27 8.33 -1.37
CA VAL A 106 11.06 9.48 -0.48
C VAL A 106 10.14 10.44 -1.23
N PRO A 107 9.02 10.86 -0.63
CA PRO A 107 8.16 11.87 -1.23
C PRO A 107 9.02 13.07 -1.64
N ALA A 108 9.01 13.42 -2.93
CA ALA A 108 9.86 14.49 -3.44
C ALA A 108 9.65 15.76 -2.60
N VAL A 109 10.72 16.52 -2.34
CA VAL A 109 10.60 17.79 -1.60
C VAL A 109 9.55 18.66 -2.31
N GLY A 110 8.40 18.88 -1.66
CA GLY A 110 7.24 19.58 -2.22
C GLY A 110 6.00 18.71 -2.50
N SER A 111 6.08 17.38 -2.38
CA SER A 111 4.89 16.52 -2.42
C SER A 111 4.15 16.59 -1.09
N VAL A 112 2.87 16.98 -1.13
CA VAL A 112 2.01 17.06 0.05
C VAL A 112 1.09 15.84 0.07
N SER A 113 1.23 15.00 1.09
CA SER A 113 0.26 13.94 1.37
C SER A 113 -0.90 14.53 2.14
N VAL A 114 -2.12 14.45 1.60
CA VAL A 114 -3.34 14.91 2.29
C VAL A 114 -4.32 13.75 2.35
N THR A 115 -4.59 13.27 3.57
CA THR A 115 -5.53 12.17 3.81
C THR A 115 -6.71 12.71 4.61
N ALA A 116 -7.93 12.40 4.19
CA ALA A 116 -9.14 12.62 4.98
C ALA A 116 -10.03 11.37 4.91
N SER A 117 -10.72 11.06 6.02
CA SER A 117 -11.52 9.85 6.16
C SER A 117 -12.70 10.10 7.10
N GLY A 118 -13.88 9.63 6.70
CA GLY A 118 -15.14 9.81 7.43
C GLY A 118 -16.19 10.56 6.63
N GLU A 119 -17.46 10.46 7.03
CA GLU A 119 -18.58 11.17 6.41
C GLU A 119 -18.30 12.68 6.40
N ARG A 120 -18.50 13.34 5.25
CA ARG A 120 -18.21 14.79 5.04
C ARG A 120 -16.72 15.18 5.06
N SER A 121 -15.80 14.25 4.82
CA SER A 121 -14.36 14.54 4.79
C SER A 121 -13.90 15.22 3.49
N ILE A 122 -13.03 16.22 3.61
CA ILE A 122 -12.35 16.87 2.48
C ILE A 122 -10.86 16.96 2.79
N ALA A 123 -10.05 16.55 1.81
CA ALA A 123 -8.61 16.71 1.78
C ALA A 123 -8.23 17.40 0.47
N GLY A 124 -7.33 18.38 0.54
CA GLY A 124 -6.78 19.01 -0.65
C GLY A 124 -5.57 19.85 -0.29
N GLN A 125 -4.60 19.92 -1.20
CA GLN A 125 -3.44 20.81 -1.07
C GLN A 125 -3.85 22.27 -1.31
N HIS A 126 -4.81 22.50 -2.21
CA HIS A 126 -5.41 23.79 -2.51
C HIS A 126 -6.92 23.61 -2.67
N ILE A 127 -7.70 24.28 -1.83
CA ILE A 127 -9.16 24.24 -1.87
C ILE A 127 -9.65 25.69 -1.93
N GLY A 128 -10.38 26.05 -2.98
CA GLY A 128 -11.00 27.37 -3.12
C GLY A 128 -12.28 27.48 -2.28
N THR A 129 -13.24 26.60 -2.54
CA THR A 129 -14.48 26.49 -1.75
C THR A 129 -14.80 25.01 -1.59
N ALA A 130 -15.06 24.57 -0.36
CA ALA A 130 -15.56 23.22 -0.08
C ALA A 130 -16.81 23.32 0.80
N ILE A 131 -17.87 22.68 0.36
CA ILE A 131 -19.17 22.62 1.04
C ILE A 131 -19.52 21.14 1.18
N THR A 132 -19.57 20.65 2.41
CA THR A 132 -19.78 19.22 2.74
C THR A 132 -21.09 18.96 3.46
N GLY A 133 -21.93 19.99 3.64
CA GLY A 133 -23.25 19.92 4.27
C GLY A 133 -24.39 20.10 3.28
N ASP A 134 -25.60 19.72 3.70
CA ASP A 134 -26.83 19.86 2.92
C ASP A 134 -27.41 21.28 3.03
N GLY A 135 -28.02 21.80 1.96
CA GLY A 135 -28.75 23.09 1.98
C GLY A 135 -27.97 24.34 1.56
N HIS A 136 -26.81 24.20 0.91
CA HIS A 136 -26.08 25.36 0.39
C HIS A 136 -26.80 26.00 -0.81
N THR A 137 -27.12 27.29 -0.71
CA THR A 137 -27.51 28.16 -1.83
C THR A 137 -26.27 28.92 -2.30
N ALA A 138 -25.99 28.90 -3.61
CA ALA A 138 -24.87 29.65 -4.17
C ALA A 138 -25.08 31.17 -3.95
N PRO A 139 -24.00 31.95 -3.79
CA PRO A 139 -24.12 33.41 -3.77
C PRO A 139 -24.78 33.86 -5.07
N GLN A 140 -25.89 34.61 -4.95
CA GLN A 140 -26.51 35.26 -6.09
C GLN A 140 -25.58 36.36 -6.63
N PRO A 141 -25.52 36.55 -7.96
CA PRO A 141 -24.59 37.46 -8.63
C PRO A 141 -24.79 38.93 -8.24
#